data_AF-A0A0P9RAA9-F1
#
_entry.id   AF-A0A0P9RAA9-F1
#
_cell.length_a   1.000
_cell.length_b   1.000
_cell.length_c   1.000
_cell.angle_alpha   90.00
_cell.angle_beta   90.00
_cell.angle_gamma   90.00
#
_symmetry.space_group_name_H-M   'P 1'
#
loop_
_entity.id
_entity.type
_entity.pdbx_description
1 polymer ?
#
loop_
_entity_poly.entity_id
_entity_poly.type
_entity_poly.pdbx_seq_one_letter_code
_entity_poly.pdbx_strand_id
1 'polypeptide(L)' 'TRFDSHLVPHMELAEKIESDNATVWTVTLRQGVTFHNGKALTAGDVVFSLSRHKDPATGSKVLPLMAQFSE' A
#
# COMPACT_ATOMS: atom_id res chain seq x y z
N THR A 1 -0.81 -3.20 7.29
CA THR A 1 -1.57 -2.97 8.53
C THR A 1 -1.77 -4.28 9.22
N ARG A 2 -1.58 -4.33 10.54
CA ARG A 2 -2.01 -5.46 11.37
C ARG A 2 -3.23 -5.03 12.18
N PHE A 3 -4.06 -5.97 12.58
CA PHE A 3 -5.11 -5.72 13.55
C PHE A 3 -4.68 -6.30 14.89
N ASP A 4 -4.92 -5.59 15.99
CA ASP A 4 -4.74 -6.16 17.33
C ASP A 4 -5.92 -7.04 17.74
N SER A 5 -5.89 -7.57 18.97
CA SER A 5 -6.97 -8.44 19.49
C SER A 5 -8.34 -7.76 19.59
N HIS A 6 -8.40 -6.44 19.48
CA HIS A 6 -9.62 -5.64 19.46
C HIS A 6 -9.99 -5.14 18.06
N LEU A 7 -9.33 -5.65 17.01
CA LEU A 7 -9.53 -5.26 15.62
C LEU A 7 -9.17 -3.80 15.33
N VAL A 8 -8.33 -3.18 16.17
CA VAL A 8 -7.81 -1.84 15.88
C VAL A 8 -6.65 -1.96 14.89
N PRO A 9 -6.64 -1.19 13.79
CA PRO A 9 -5.56 -1.23 12.81
C PRO A 9 -4.30 -0.51 13.33
N HIS A 10 -3.15 -1.15 13.13
CA HIS A 10 -1.83 -0.58 13.41
C HIS A 10 -0.97 -0.59 12.14
N MET A 11 -0.21 0.51 11.94
CA MET A 11 0.70 0.65 10.81
C MET A 11 1.89 -0.31 10.95
N GLU A 12 2.27 -0.93 9.84
CA GLU A 12 3.37 -1.91 9.79
C GLU A 12 4.52 -1.38 8.93
N LEU A 13 4.31 -1.41 7.61
CA LEU A 13 5.29 -0.96 6.61
C LEU A 13 5.31 0.56 6.42
N ALA A 14 4.26 1.25 6.86
CA ALA A 14 4.19 2.71 6.89
C ALA A 14 4.55 3.23 8.29
N GLU A 15 5.15 4.41 8.34
CA GLU A 15 5.33 5.20 9.56
C GLU A 15 4.20 6.21 9.74
N LYS A 16 3.70 6.76 8.63
CA LYS A 16 2.64 7.78 8.62
C LYS A 16 1.80 7.68 7.34
N ILE A 17 0.52 7.98 7.48
CA ILE A 17 -0.42 8.18 6.36
C ILE A 17 -1.17 9.48 6.64
N GLU A 18 -1.17 10.40 5.68
CA GLU A 18 -1.81 11.71 5.81
C GLU A 18 -2.52 12.13 4.52
N SER A 19 -3.56 12.96 4.67
CA SER A 19 -4.33 13.53 3.57
C SER A 19 -5.09 14.76 4.06
N ASP A 20 -5.13 15.80 3.24
CA ASP A 20 -5.88 17.02 3.52
C ASP A 20 -7.31 17.00 2.96
N ASN A 21 -7.54 16.20 1.91
CA ASN A 21 -8.77 16.23 1.11
C ASN A 21 -9.36 14.85 0.79
N ALA A 22 -8.77 13.78 1.34
CA ALA A 22 -9.12 12.38 1.12
C ALA A 22 -9.03 11.90 -0.35
N THR A 23 -8.52 12.71 -1.28
CA THR A 23 -8.27 12.32 -2.68
C THR A 23 -6.79 12.09 -2.96
N VAL A 24 -5.90 12.82 -2.26
CA VAL A 24 -4.46 12.61 -2.30
C VAL A 24 -3.98 12.12 -0.95
N TRP A 25 -3.32 10.97 -0.92
CA TRP A 25 -2.81 10.34 0.28
C TRP A 25 -1.30 10.24 0.22
N THR A 26 -0.60 10.82 1.19
CA THR A 26 0.85 10.69 1.34
C THR A 26 1.17 9.60 2.36
N VAL A 27 1.97 8.62 1.95
CA VAL A 27 2.38 7.49 2.79
C VAL A 27 3.90 7.54 2.99
N THR A 28 4.34 7.68 4.23
CA THR A 28 5.76 7.60 4.58
C THR A 28 6.10 6.16 4.94
N LEU A 29 7.06 5.56 4.22
CA LEU A 29 7.49 4.18 4.45
C LEU A 29 8.53 4.07 5.56
N ARG A 30 8.44 2.98 6.31
CA ARG A 30 9.42 2.64 7.34
C ARG A 30 10.78 2.33 6.71
N GLN A 31 11.82 2.93 7.27
CA GLN A 31 13.19 2.73 6.81
C GLN A 31 13.75 1.37 7.24
N GLY A 32 14.72 0.85 6.47
CA GLY A 32 15.43 -0.39 6.78
C GLY A 32 14.63 -1.68 6.55
N VAL A 33 13.44 -1.61 5.95
CA VAL A 33 12.65 -2.79 5.60
C VAL A 33 13.25 -3.46 4.35
N THR A 34 13.43 -4.78 4.42
CA THR A 34 13.93 -5.59 3.30
C THR A 34 12.98 -6.73 2.97
N PHE A 35 12.87 -7.06 1.69
CA PHE A 35 12.28 -8.32 1.23
C PHE A 35 13.14 -9.52 1.66
N HIS A 36 12.58 -10.73 1.59
CA HIS A 36 13.27 -11.96 1.98
C HIS A 36 14.55 -12.26 1.16
N ASN A 37 14.70 -11.64 -0.02
CA ASN A 37 15.89 -11.74 -0.85
C ASN A 37 16.95 -10.66 -0.56
N GLY A 38 16.76 -9.84 0.47
CA GLY A 38 17.67 -8.76 0.86
C GLY A 38 17.50 -7.44 0.12
N LYS A 39 16.60 -7.36 -0.88
CA LYS A 39 16.28 -6.09 -1.55
C LYS A 39 15.57 -5.15 -0.57
N ALA A 40 15.96 -3.88 -0.52
CA ALA A 40 15.25 -2.85 0.25
C ALA A 40 13.84 -2.58 -0.33
N LEU A 41 12.87 -2.35 0.54
CA LEU A 41 11.52 -1.91 0.16
C LEU A 41 11.55 -0.44 -0.28
N THR A 42 10.98 -0.15 -1.45
CA THR A 42 10.86 1.22 -1.97
C THR A 42 9.40 1.61 -2.22
N ALA A 43 9.14 2.91 -2.41
CA ALA A 43 7.82 3.39 -2.82
C ALA A 43 7.36 2.78 -4.15
N GLY A 44 8.28 2.58 -5.09
CA GLY A 44 7.99 1.92 -6.39
C GLY A 44 7.50 0.48 -6.23
N ASP A 45 8.00 -0.26 -5.24
CA ASP A 45 7.55 -1.63 -4.96
C ASP A 45 6.13 -1.67 -4.37
N VAL A 46 5.77 -0.67 -3.57
CA VAL A 46 4.43 -0.49 -3.02
C VAL A 46 3.46 -0.13 -4.13
N VAL A 47 3.83 0.85 -4.96
CA VAL A 47 3.06 1.26 -6.14
C VAL A 47 2.84 0.09 -7.10
N PHE A 48 3.89 -0.67 -7.41
CA PHE A 48 3.78 -1.88 -8.23
C PHE A 48 2.76 -2.87 -7.64
N SER A 49 2.82 -3.10 -6.33
CA SER A 49 1.93 -4.03 -5.64
C SER A 49 0.47 -3.58 -5.69
N LEU A 50 0.19 -2.29 -5.51
CA LEU A 50 -1.16 -1.71 -5.63
C LEU A 50 -1.66 -1.76 -7.08
N SER A 51 -0.81 -1.35 -8.03
CA SER A 51 -1.12 -1.31 -9.46
C SER A 51 -1.38 -2.70 -10.05
N ARG A 52 -0.91 -3.78 -9.42
CA ARG A 52 -1.26 -5.16 -9.83
C ARG A 52 -2.77 -5.40 -9.87
N HIS A 53 -3.55 -4.71 -9.03
CA HIS A 53 -5.01 -4.82 -9.06
C HIS A 53 -5.66 -4.20 -10.31
N LYS A 54 -4.91 -3.44 -11.13
CA LYS A 54 -5.35 -2.92 -12.44
C LYS A 54 -5.31 -3.98 -13.55
N ASP A 55 -4.56 -5.06 -13.36
CA ASP A 55 -4.45 -6.14 -14.35
C ASP A 55 -5.68 -7.07 -14.28
N PRO A 56 -6.52 -7.14 -15.34
CA PRO A 56 -7.68 -8.01 -15.36
C PRO A 56 -7.33 -9.50 -15.19
N ALA A 57 -6.14 -9.92 -15.61
CA ALA A 57 -5.69 -11.30 -15.48
C ALA A 57 -5.53 -11.75 -14.02
N THR A 58 -5.43 -10.80 -13.09
CA THR A 58 -5.35 -11.10 -11.65
C THR A 58 -6.70 -11.48 -11.04
N GLY A 59 -7.82 -11.26 -11.75
CA GLY A 59 -9.16 -11.53 -11.24
C GLY A 59 -9.54 -10.69 -10.01
N SER A 60 -8.88 -9.54 -9.81
CA SER A 60 -9.08 -8.66 -8.65
C SER A 60 -10.51 -8.09 -8.60
N LYS A 61 -11.23 -8.34 -7.50
CA LYS A 61 -12.52 -7.68 -7.22
C LYS A 61 -12.41 -6.18 -6.97
N VAL A 62 -11.20 -5.69 -6.70
CA VAL A 62 -10.89 -4.27 -6.45
C VAL A 62 -10.62 -3.52 -7.76
N LEU A 63 -10.55 -4.22 -8.91
CA LEU A 63 -10.29 -3.63 -10.22
C LEU A 63 -11.17 -2.38 -10.53
N PRO A 64 -12.50 -2.36 -10.27
CA PRO A 64 -13.31 -1.17 -10.51
C PRO A 64 -12.91 0.03 -9.65
N LEU A 65 -12.44 -0.19 -8.42
CA LEU A 65 -11.93 0.87 -7.55
C LEU A 65 -10.58 1.39 -8.07
N MET A 66 -9.72 0.51 -8.56
CA MET A 66 -8.41 0.88 -9.09
C MET A 66 -8.46 1.76 -10.34
N ALA A 67 -9.60 1.83 -11.03
CA ALA A 67 -9.81 2.78 -12.11
C ALA A 67 -9.70 4.26 -11.63
N GLN A 68 -9.92 4.51 -10.34
CA GLN A 68 -9.79 5.84 -9.72
C GLN A 68 -8.40 6.09 -9.12
N PHE A 69 -7.54 5.05 -9.05
CA PHE A 69 -6.22 5.15 -8.42
C PHE A 69 -5.18 5.71 -9.39
N SER A 70 -4.54 6.81 -9.00
CA SER A 70 -3.36 7.40 -9.63
C SER A 70 -2.21 7.47 -8.63
N GLU A 71 -1.00 7.19 -9.10
CA GLU A 71 0.26 7.34 -8.36
C GLU A 71 0.90 8.72 -8.57
#